data_AF-A0A151UFV6-F1
#
_entry.id   AF-A0A151UFV6-F1
#
_cell.length_a   1.000
_cell.length_b   1.000
_cell.length_c   1.000
_cell.angle_alpha   90.00
_cell.angle_beta   90.00
_cell.angle_gamma   90.00
#
_symmetry.space_group_name_H-M   'P 1'
#
loop_
_entity.id
_entity.type
_entity.pdbx_description
1 polymer ?
#
loop_
_entity_poly.entity_id
_entity_poly.type
_entity_poly.pdbx_seq_one_letter_code
_entity_poly.pdbx_strand_id
1 'polypeptide(L)' 'LLLQMNPVHKKIPVLIHNGKPVCESLIAVQYIEEVWNDRNPLLSSDPYQRAQARFWVDYVEKMVPSCVSLLLSLLIII' A
#
# COMPACT_ATOMS: atom_id res chain seq x y z
N LEU A 1 17.46 -5.28 -8.22
CA LEU A 1 16.07 -5.67 -7.90
C LEU A 1 15.09 -4.51 -8.00
N LEU A 2 15.20 -3.44 -7.19
CA LEU A 2 14.24 -2.32 -7.21
C LEU A 2 14.04 -1.72 -8.63
N LEU A 3 15.13 -1.45 -9.35
CA LEU A 3 15.06 -0.88 -10.70
C LEU A 3 14.39 -1.83 -11.73
N GLN A 4 14.38 -3.14 -11.47
CA GLN A 4 13.68 -4.11 -12.32
C GLN A 4 12.19 -4.19 -11.95
N MET A 5 11.87 -4.07 -10.67
CA MET A 5 10.51 -4.23 -10.15
C MET A 5 9.68 -2.93 -10.20
N ASN A 6 10.32 -1.76 -10.10
CA ASN A 6 9.72 -0.43 -10.26
C ASN A 6 10.63 0.47 -11.13
N PRO A 7 10.73 0.21 -12.45
CA PRO A 7 11.60 1.00 -13.32
C PRO A 7 11.13 2.46 -13.49
N VAL A 8 9.82 2.71 -13.33
CA VAL A 8 9.20 4.03 -13.53
C VAL A 8 9.61 4.97 -12.41
N HIS A 9 9.16 4.70 -11.18
CA HIS A 9 9.35 5.61 -10.05
C HIS A 9 10.65 5.35 -9.29
N LYS A 10 11.20 4.13 -9.38
CA LYS A 10 12.46 3.74 -8.72
C LYS A 10 12.41 3.98 -7.19
N LYS A 11 11.21 3.84 -6.62
CA LYS A 11 10.91 4.10 -5.21
C LYS A 11 10.37 2.86 -4.51
N ILE A 12 10.59 2.83 -3.20
CA ILE A 12 10.03 1.84 -2.28
C ILE A 12 8.78 2.41 -1.57
N PRO A 13 7.87 1.56 -1.08
CA PRO A 13 7.87 0.09 -1.15
C PRO A 13 7.51 -0.45 -2.53
N VAL A 14 7.92 -1.70 -2.79
CA VAL A 14 7.43 -2.53 -3.89
C VAL A 14 7.04 -3.88 -3.30
N LEU A 15 5.76 -4.19 -3.30
CA LEU A 15 5.25 -5.50 -2.89
C LEU A 15 5.50 -6.49 -4.03
N ILE A 16 6.05 -7.67 -3.73
CA ILE A 16 6.29 -8.71 -4.75
C ILE A 16 5.47 -9.94 -4.35
N HIS A 17 4.41 -10.23 -5.09
CA HIS A 17 3.58 -11.41 -4.89
C HIS A 17 3.67 -12.33 -6.11
N ASN A 18 4.13 -13.57 -5.91
CA ASN A 18 4.34 -14.56 -6.98
C ASN A 18 5.19 -14.03 -8.15
N GLY A 19 6.26 -13.31 -7.81
CA GLY A 19 7.19 -12.72 -8.79
C GLY A 19 6.63 -11.49 -9.53
N LYS A 20 5.41 -11.03 -9.21
CA LYS A 20 4.80 -9.85 -9.82
C LYS A 20 4.91 -8.65 -8.88
N PRO A 21 5.50 -7.51 -9.33
CA PRO A 21 5.60 -6.33 -8.50
C PRO A 21 4.31 -5.51 -8.48
N VAL A 22 3.95 -5.00 -7.30
CA VAL A 22 2.89 -4.01 -7.06
C VAL A 22 3.58 -2.80 -6.43
N CYS A 23 3.58 -1.69 -7.17
CA CYS A 23 4.22 -0.43 -6.78
C CYS A 23 3.20 0.52 -6.15
N GLU A 24 3.69 1.56 -5.48
CA GLU A 24 2.92 2.54 -4.70
C GLU A 24 2.30 1.93 -3.42
N SER A 25 2.54 2.59 -2.29
CA SER A 25 2.19 2.04 -0.97
C SER A 25 0.69 1.82 -0.82
N LEU A 26 -0.12 2.82 -1.23
CA LEU A 26 -1.57 2.78 -1.23
C LEU A 26 -2.17 1.71 -2.15
N ILE A 27 -1.53 1.44 -3.27
CA ILE A 27 -1.98 0.41 -4.22
C ILE A 27 -1.65 -0.97 -3.66
N ALA A 28 -0.47 -1.15 -3.06
CA ALA A 28 -0.09 -2.39 -2.40
C ALA A 28 -1.06 -2.76 -1.26
N VAL A 29 -1.48 -1.80 -0.43
CA VAL A 29 -2.48 -2.03 0.64
C VAL A 29 -3.82 -2.49 0.07
N GLN A 30 -4.29 -1.84 -1.00
CA GLN A 30 -5.54 -2.24 -1.66
C GLN A 30 -5.45 -3.64 -2.26
N TYR A 31 -4.32 -3.96 -2.90
CA TYR A 31 -4.06 -5.28 -3.44
C TYR A 31 -4.10 -6.35 -2.36
N ILE A 32 -3.53 -6.08 -1.18
CA ILE A 32 -3.55 -7.02 -0.06
C ILE A 32 -4.98 -7.26 0.43
N GLU A 33 -5.76 -6.19 0.59
CA GLU A 33 -7.17 -6.28 1.00
C GLU A 33 -7.99 -7.12 0.02
N GLU A 34 -7.72 -7.02 -1.28
CA GLU A 34 -8.43 -7.78 -2.32
C GLU A 34 -8.01 -9.26 -2.36
N VAL A 35 -6.72 -9.54 -2.17
CA VAL A 35 -6.15 -10.90 -2.28
C VAL A 35 -6.35 -11.73 -1.01
N TRP A 36 -6.20 -11.13 0.17
CA TRP A 36 -6.36 -11.78 1.48
C TRP A 36 -7.62 -11.30 2.19
N ASN A 37 -8.72 -11.16 1.45
CA ASN A 37 -10.00 -10.66 1.96
C ASN A 37 -10.66 -11.58 3.01
N ASP A 38 -10.14 -12.78 3.20
CA ASP A 38 -10.58 -13.77 4.18
C ASP A 38 -9.91 -13.58 5.56
N ARG A 39 -8.89 -12.72 5.66
CA ARG A 39 -8.10 -12.50 6.87
C ARG A 39 -8.14 -11.02 7.27
N ASN A 40 -8.45 -10.78 8.55
CA ASN A 40 -8.42 -9.49 9.25
C ASN A 40 -8.40 -8.24 8.34
N PRO A 41 -9.58 -7.72 7.94
CA PRO A 41 -9.66 -6.64 6.95
C PRO A 41 -8.95 -5.38 7.43
N LEU A 42 -8.08 -4.84 6.57
CA LEU A 42 -7.31 -3.61 6.84
C LEU A 42 -8.19 -2.37 6.70
N LEU A 43 -9.25 -2.45 5.89
CA LEU A 43 -10.17 -1.36 5.63
C LEU A 43 -11.58 -1.69 6.10
N SER A 44 -12.33 -0.65 6.49
CA SER A 44 -13.75 -0.81 6.80
C SER A 44 -14.53 -1.32 5.59
N SER A 45 -15.52 -2.18 5.81
CA SER A 45 -16.46 -2.63 4.76
C SER A 45 -17.44 -1.52 4.34
N ASP A 46 -17.68 -0.53 5.19
CA ASP A 46 -18.47 0.65 4.87
C ASP A 46 -17.76 1.53 3.81
N PRO A 47 -18.42 1.83 2.67
CA PRO A 47 -17.81 2.61 1.60
C PRO A 47 -17.34 4.00 2.01
N TYR A 48 -18.09 4.67 2.89
CA TYR A 48 -17.76 6.05 3.31
C TYR A 48 -16.55 6.08 4.23
N GLN A 49 -16.49 5.22 5.24
CA GLN A 49 -15.33 5.07 6.12
C GLN A 49 -14.08 4.64 5.33
N ARG A 50 -14.23 3.73 4.37
CA ARG A 50 -13.12 3.32 3.49
C ARG A 50 -12.62 4.47 2.62
N ALA A 51 -13.52 5.30 2.08
CA ALA A 51 -13.13 6.50 1.34
C ALA A 51 -12.40 7.52 2.23
N GLN A 52 -12.84 7.71 3.48
CA GLN A 52 -12.15 8.57 4.44
C GLN A 52 -10.74 8.06 4.78
N ALA A 53 -10.59 6.76 5.02
CA ALA A 53 -9.27 6.16 5.28
C ALA A 53 -8.31 6.41 4.10
N ARG A 54 -8.78 6.18 2.87
CA ARG A 54 -8.00 6.44 1.65
C ARG A 54 -7.60 7.91 1.51
N PHE A 55 -8.54 8.82 1.78
CA PHE A 55 -8.27 10.27 1.76
C PHE A 55 -7.16 10.65 2.73
N TRP A 56 -7.25 10.19 3.99
CA TRP A 56 -6.25 10.54 4.99
C TRP A 56 -4.88 9.96 4.67
N VAL A 57 -4.79 8.73 4.17
CA VAL A 57 -3.50 8.16 3.78
C VAL A 57 -2.89 8.91 2.61
N ASP A 58 -3.64 9.23 1.56
CA ASP A 58 -3.17 10.04 0.42
C ASP A 58 -2.73 11.44 0.87
N TYR A 59 -3.48 12.07 1.79
CA TYR A 59 -3.12 13.36 2.36
C TYR A 59 -1.78 13.29 3.11
N VAL A 60 -1.59 12.31 4.00
CA VAL A 60 -0.35 12.19 4.77
C VAL A 60 0.82 11.79 3.85
N GLU A 61 0.62 10.95 2.84
CA GLU A 61 1.67 10.60 1.86
C GLU A 61 2.14 11.82 1.06
N LYS A 62 1.25 12.77 0.76
CA LYS A 62 1.62 14.05 0.12
C LYS A 62 2.33 15.02 1.07
N MET A 63 1.96 15.03 2.37
CA MET A 63 2.53 15.94 3.36
C MET A 63 3.86 15.45 3.94
N VAL A 64 4.01 14.13 4.11
CA VAL A 64 5.19 13.48 4.69
C VAL A 64 5.55 12.22 3.87
N PRO A 65 6.15 12.39 2.68
CA PRO A 65 6.37 11.29 1.73
C PRO A 65 7.27 10.16 2.25
N SER A 66 8.16 10.48 3.19
CA SER A 66 9.16 9.53 3.72
C SER A 66 8.65 8.66 4.87
N CYS A 67 7.75 9.16 5.73
CA CYS A 67 7.34 8.43 6.94
C CYS A 67 6.20 7.43 6.71
N VAL A 68 5.25 7.74 5.83
CA VAL A 68 4.07 6.88 5.58
C VAL A 68 4.44 5.62 4.82
N SER A 69 5.31 5.75 3.82
CA SER A 69 5.88 4.63 3.06
C SER A 69 6.55 3.58 3.97
N LEU A 70 7.23 4.03 5.03
CA LEU A 70 7.88 3.17 6.04
C LEU A 70 6.88 2.51 7.01
N LEU A 71 5.85 3.23 7.46
CA LEU A 71 4.83 2.66 8.36
C LEU A 71 3.93 1.63 7.64
N LEU A 72 3.51 1.91 6.41
CA LEU A 72 2.70 0.99 5.63
C LEU A 72 3.49 -0.26 5.23
N SER A 73 4.78 -0.12 4.90
CA SER A 73 5.62 -1.30 4.63
C SER A 73 5.84 -2.20 5.85
N LEU A 74 5.89 -1.63 7.06
CA LEU A 74 5.95 -2.42 8.30
C LEU A 74 4.63 -3.17 8.59
N LEU A 75 3.48 -2.57 8.27
CA LEU A 75 2.16 -3.22 8.41
C LEU A 75 1.92 -4.35 7.40
N ILE A 76 2.64 -4.36 6.28
CA ILE A 76 2.50 -5.34 5.20
C ILE A 76 3.41 -6.58 5.41
N ILE A 77 4.37 -6.52 6.34
CA ILE A 77 5.34 -7.61 6.60
C ILE A 77 4.92 -8.52 7.79
N ILE A 78 3.84 -8.19 8.50
CA ILE A 78 3.31 -8.97 9.65
C ILE A 78 2.05 -9.73 9.22
#